data_AF-A0A843KH30-F1
#
_entry.id   AF-A0A843KH30-F1
#
_cell.length_a   1.000
_cell.length_b   1.000
_cell.length_c   1.000
_cell.angle_alpha   90.00
_cell.angle_beta   90.00
_cell.angle_gamma   90.00
#
_symmetry.space_group_name_H-M   'P 1'
#
loop_
_entity.id
_entity.type
_entity.pdbx_description
1 polymer ?
#
loop_
_entity_poly.entity_id
_entity_poly.type
_entity_poly.pdbx_seq_one_letter_code
_entity_poly.pdbx_strand_id
1 'polypeptide(L)'
;MDSIRMLSESFDYTKEALWGRWVRWLLLLVSVVIFPLIYGYSLRVMSGKPAPELEGWIGLFVDGIKLIVITIVYAIPVWVLAIVGLAAYFIPVSTTTTPGVCLATQQCIRCAYFIPVSTTTIPGSGPETGIFVLLALLIVFIILAVVIGILSTFAMVRFARTGRMGEAFRVRALVAHIGEIGWLNVFIALVVLTVVLAIVELVLVLVPLIGVPLLLILIPAFIIFVYRYIALIYESAPAPA
;
A
#
# COMPACT_ATOMS: atom_id res chain seq x y z
N MET A 1 -19.84 -11.83 -0.09
CA MET A 1 -19.36 -10.63 0.64
C MET A 1 -19.96 -9.43 -0.06
N ASP A 2 -20.78 -8.64 0.63
CA ASP A 2 -21.58 -7.59 -0.01
C ASP A 2 -20.91 -6.22 0.16
N SER A 3 -19.95 -5.91 -0.70
CA SER A 3 -19.16 -4.67 -0.63
C SER A 3 -20.03 -3.41 -0.62
N ILE A 4 -21.15 -3.41 -1.35
CA ILE A 4 -22.09 -2.27 -1.40
C ILE A 4 -22.77 -2.03 -0.04
N ARG A 5 -23.21 -3.09 0.64
CA ARG A 5 -23.79 -2.98 1.99
C ARG A 5 -22.76 -2.37 2.96
N MET A 6 -21.52 -2.85 2.87
CA MET A 6 -20.44 -2.39 3.74
C MET A 6 -20.05 -0.94 3.47
N LEU A 7 -20.10 -0.48 2.22
CA LEU A 7 -19.93 0.93 1.85
C LEU A 7 -21.04 1.80 2.42
N SER A 8 -22.30 1.37 2.34
CA SER A 8 -23.43 2.10 2.93
C SER A 8 -23.27 2.19 4.45
N GLU A 9 -22.96 1.09 5.12
CA GLU A 9 -22.78 1.06 6.56
C GLU A 9 -21.60 1.91 7.04
N SER A 10 -20.49 1.94 6.29
CA SER A 10 -19.37 2.82 6.61
C SER A 10 -19.71 4.28 6.35
N PHE A 11 -20.52 4.59 5.33
CA PHE A 11 -21.00 5.94 5.06
C PHE A 11 -21.95 6.43 6.16
N ASP A 12 -22.93 5.62 6.54
CA ASP A 12 -23.88 5.93 7.60
C ASP A 12 -23.16 6.15 8.93
N TYR A 13 -22.18 5.31 9.26
CA TYR A 13 -21.33 5.49 10.44
C TYR A 13 -20.54 6.81 10.40
N THR A 14 -19.94 7.17 9.27
CA THR A 14 -19.22 8.45 9.12
C THR A 14 -20.17 9.64 9.25
N LYS A 15 -21.35 9.55 8.64
CA LYS A 15 -22.39 10.56 8.75
C LYS A 15 -22.82 10.74 10.20
N GLU A 16 -23.15 9.66 10.91
CA GLU A 16 -23.50 9.72 12.33
C GLU A 16 -22.36 10.25 13.20
N ALA A 17 -21.10 9.93 12.87
CA ALA A 17 -19.94 10.41 13.62
C ALA A 17 -19.79 11.93 13.53
N LEU A 18 -20.07 12.53 12.37
CA LEU A 18 -19.78 13.94 12.09
C LEU A 18 -21.03 14.84 12.13
N TRP A 19 -22.18 14.35 11.66
CA TRP A 19 -23.40 15.13 11.52
C TRP A 19 -23.97 15.51 12.89
N GLY A 20 -24.19 16.81 13.12
CA GLY A 20 -24.64 17.33 14.41
C GLY A 20 -23.57 17.41 15.50
N ARG A 21 -22.36 16.88 15.27
CA ARG A 21 -21.23 16.91 16.21
C ARG A 21 -20.08 17.80 15.73
N TRP A 22 -20.38 19.09 15.54
CA TRP A 22 -19.43 20.09 15.05
C TRP A 22 -18.13 20.19 15.86
N VAL A 23 -18.23 20.06 17.19
CA VAL A 23 -17.04 20.06 18.08
C VAL A 23 -16.11 18.91 17.71
N ARG A 24 -16.65 17.69 17.56
CA ARG A 24 -15.88 16.51 17.19
C ARG A 24 -15.22 16.69 15.82
N TRP A 25 -15.96 17.22 14.85
CA TRP A 25 -15.43 17.46 13.51
C TRP A 25 -14.27 18.47 13.52
N LEU A 26 -14.39 19.55 14.29
CA LEU A 26 -13.31 20.54 14.47
C LEU A 26 -12.09 19.92 15.18
N LEU A 27 -12.30 19.12 16.22
CA LEU A 27 -11.21 18.41 16.90
C LEU A 27 -10.53 17.38 15.99
N LEU A 28 -11.28 16.74 15.08
CA LEU A 28 -10.69 15.87 14.06
C LEU A 28 -9.86 16.64 13.05
N LEU A 29 -10.30 17.84 12.61
CA LEU A 29 -9.48 18.70 11.75
C LEU A 29 -8.16 19.08 12.42
N VAL A 30 -8.18 19.45 13.70
CA VAL A 30 -6.94 19.70 14.47
C VAL A 30 -6.09 18.44 14.55
N SER A 31 -6.71 17.27 14.74
CA SER A 31 -6.03 15.98 14.80
C SER A 31 -5.41 15.55 13.47
N VAL A 32 -5.97 15.97 12.33
CA VAL A 32 -5.38 15.72 11.00
C VAL A 32 -4.02 16.41 10.87
N VAL A 33 -3.87 17.62 11.42
CA VAL A 33 -2.60 18.35 11.43
C VAL A 33 -1.57 17.63 12.31
N ILE A 34 -2.00 17.10 13.46
CA ILE A 34 -1.14 16.32 14.36
C ILE A 34 -1.22 14.85 13.96
N PHE A 35 -0.47 14.46 12.92
CA PHE A 35 -0.59 13.16 12.26
C PHE A 35 -0.78 11.94 13.20
N PRO A 36 -0.11 11.78 14.37
CA PRO A 36 -0.36 10.62 15.22
C PRO A 36 -1.74 10.61 15.85
N LEU A 37 -2.33 11.77 16.17
CA LEU A 37 -3.67 11.84 16.75
C LEU A 37 -4.71 11.26 15.79
N ILE A 38 -4.67 11.60 14.50
CA ILE A 38 -5.65 11.03 13.56
C ILE A 38 -5.48 9.51 13.40
N TYR A 39 -4.26 8.98 13.43
CA TYR A 39 -4.03 7.53 13.42
C TYR A 39 -4.56 6.86 14.69
N GLY A 40 -4.31 7.42 15.87
CA GLY A 40 -4.86 6.86 17.11
C GLY A 40 -6.38 6.88 17.16
N TYR A 41 -7.00 7.92 16.59
CA TYR A 41 -8.45 7.99 16.45
C TYR A 41 -8.95 6.91 15.48
N SER A 42 -8.23 6.69 14.39
CA SER A 42 -8.51 5.62 13.43
C SER A 42 -8.45 4.24 14.07
N LEU A 43 -7.52 4.00 15.02
CA LEU A 43 -7.48 2.78 15.82
C LEU A 43 -8.81 2.56 16.56
N ARG A 44 -9.32 3.60 17.22
CA ARG A 44 -10.58 3.52 17.96
C ARG A 44 -11.77 3.31 17.02
N VAL A 45 -11.75 3.88 15.81
CA VAL A 45 -12.79 3.62 14.79
C VAL A 45 -12.79 2.14 14.38
N MET A 46 -11.61 1.53 14.27
CA MET A 46 -11.47 0.10 13.95
C MET A 46 -11.84 -0.83 15.11
N SER A 47 -11.78 -0.38 16.37
CA SER A 47 -12.02 -1.23 17.55
C SER A 47 -13.50 -1.52 17.84
N GLY A 48 -14.45 -0.69 17.37
CA GLY A 48 -15.87 -0.99 17.51
C GLY A 48 -16.84 0.17 17.30
N LYS A 49 -18.12 -0.04 17.65
CA LYS A 49 -19.19 0.97 17.73
C LYS A 49 -19.48 1.27 19.21
N PRO A 50 -19.92 2.49 19.60
CA PRO A 50 -20.23 3.66 18.77
C PRO A 50 -18.98 4.51 18.43
N ALA A 51 -19.19 5.55 17.63
CA ALA A 51 -18.14 6.44 17.16
C ALA A 51 -17.33 7.04 18.35
N PRO A 52 -16.01 6.79 18.46
CA PRO A 52 -15.21 7.13 19.66
C PRO A 52 -15.02 8.63 19.89
N GLU A 53 -15.08 9.11 21.12
CA GLU A 53 -14.75 10.52 21.40
C GLU A 53 -13.22 10.74 21.48
N LEU A 54 -12.78 11.99 21.29
CA LEU A 54 -11.37 12.40 21.33
C LEU A 54 -10.89 12.63 22.78
N GLU A 55 -11.35 11.82 23.72
CA GLU A 55 -10.92 11.87 25.11
C GLU A 55 -9.58 11.13 25.30
N GLY A 56 -8.75 11.60 26.25
CA GLY A 56 -7.46 10.97 26.51
C GLY A 56 -6.46 11.12 25.36
N TRP A 57 -6.25 12.36 24.92
CA TRP A 57 -5.35 12.76 23.81
C TRP A 57 -3.96 12.11 23.85
N ILE A 58 -3.37 11.93 25.03
CA ILE A 58 -2.05 11.29 25.18
C ILE A 58 -2.12 9.81 24.79
N GLY A 59 -3.14 9.08 25.26
CA GLY A 59 -3.33 7.68 24.87
C GLY A 59 -3.58 7.54 23.37
N LEU A 60 -4.38 8.46 22.83
CA LEU A 60 -4.68 8.56 21.41
C LEU A 60 -3.41 8.84 20.58
N PHE A 61 -2.56 9.76 21.02
CA PHE A 61 -1.26 10.03 20.40
C PHE A 61 -0.35 8.80 20.43
N VAL A 62 -0.23 8.15 21.59
CA VAL A 62 0.57 6.92 21.75
C VAL A 62 0.07 5.84 20.80
N ASP A 63 -1.22 5.54 20.79
CA ASP A 63 -1.82 4.54 19.91
C ASP A 63 -1.63 4.88 18.42
N GLY A 64 -1.61 6.16 18.08
CA GLY A 64 -1.23 6.65 16.77
C GLY A 64 0.20 6.33 16.39
N ILE A 65 1.16 6.62 17.26
CA ILE A 65 2.57 6.24 17.06
C ILE A 65 2.69 4.72 16.91
N LYS A 66 1.95 3.95 17.70
CA LYS A 66 1.94 2.49 17.59
C LYS A 66 1.50 2.03 16.20
N LEU A 67 0.43 2.60 15.65
CA LEU A 67 -0.02 2.29 14.30
C LEU A 67 1.00 2.67 13.24
N ILE A 68 1.65 3.82 13.38
CA ILE A 68 2.68 4.27 12.44
C ILE A 68 3.85 3.31 12.43
N VAL A 69 4.29 2.83 13.60
CA VAL A 69 5.33 1.79 13.71
C VAL A 69 4.90 0.52 12.99
N ILE A 70 3.66 0.05 13.17
CA ILE A 70 3.14 -1.12 12.45
C ILE A 70 3.19 -0.89 10.93
N THR A 71 2.67 0.25 10.44
CA THR A 71 2.68 0.59 9.02
C THR A 71 4.09 0.66 8.45
N ILE A 72 5.03 1.28 9.16
CA ILE A 72 6.44 1.35 8.74
C ILE A 72 7.05 -0.04 8.65
N VAL A 73 6.87 -0.89 9.68
CA VAL A 73 7.43 -2.25 9.70
C VAL A 73 6.90 -3.08 8.52
N TYR A 74 5.61 -3.00 8.22
CA TYR A 74 5.04 -3.65 7.05
C TYR A 74 5.53 -3.05 5.74
N ALA A 75 5.84 -1.75 5.69
CA ALA A 75 6.35 -1.12 4.47
C ALA A 75 7.81 -1.48 4.17
N ILE A 76 8.62 -1.89 5.17
CA ILE A 76 10.06 -2.16 5.01
C ILE A 76 10.36 -3.05 3.79
N PRO A 77 9.71 -4.21 3.57
CA PRO A 77 10.05 -5.07 2.43
C PRO A 77 9.79 -4.39 1.08
N VAL A 78 8.75 -3.55 1.00
CA VAL A 78 8.44 -2.77 -0.22
C VAL A 78 9.52 -1.71 -0.45
N TRP A 79 9.93 -0.98 0.60
CA TRP A 79 11.03 -0.02 0.51
C TRP A 79 12.36 -0.67 0.14
N VAL A 80 12.69 -1.83 0.73
CA VAL A 80 13.90 -2.59 0.40
C VAL A 80 13.87 -3.00 -1.08
N LEU A 81 12.76 -3.55 -1.56
CA LEU A 81 12.63 -3.94 -2.97
C LEU A 81 12.72 -2.71 -3.91
N ALA A 82 12.10 -1.59 -3.54
CA ALA A 82 12.17 -0.34 -4.30
C ALA A 82 13.61 0.20 -4.37
N ILE A 83 14.33 0.20 -3.25
CA ILE A 83 15.73 0.67 -3.18
C ILE A 83 16.65 -0.24 -3.99
N VAL A 84 16.47 -1.57 -3.90
CA VAL A 84 17.25 -2.53 -4.71
C VAL A 84 16.97 -2.33 -6.20
N GLY A 85 15.70 -2.16 -6.59
CA GLY A 85 15.32 -1.88 -7.97
C GLY A 85 15.91 -0.55 -8.48
N LEU A 86 15.88 0.49 -7.63
CA LEU A 86 16.48 1.79 -7.94
C LEU A 86 18.01 1.71 -8.03
N ALA A 87 18.67 1.00 -7.12
CA ALA A 87 20.12 0.80 -7.15
C ALA A 87 20.56 0.04 -8.42
N ALA A 88 19.78 -0.96 -8.85
CA ALA A 88 20.03 -1.69 -10.08
C ALA A 88 19.94 -0.80 -11.33
N TYR A 89 19.08 0.23 -11.32
CA TYR A 89 19.00 1.21 -12.41
C TYR A 89 20.28 2.05 -12.56
N PHE A 90 20.99 2.31 -11.46
CA PHE A 90 22.24 3.07 -11.47
C PHE A 90 23.49 2.22 -11.76
N ILE A 91 23.36 0.90 -11.92
CA ILE A 91 24.48 0.07 -12.39
C ILE A 91 24.62 0.33 -13.88
N PRO A 92 25.75 0.91 -14.36
CA PRO A 92 25.98 1.03 -15.79
C PRO A 92 26.01 -0.38 -16.37
N VAL A 93 24.97 -0.75 -17.11
CA VAL A 93 25.03 -1.90 -18.01
C VAL A 93 25.99 -1.48 -19.11
N SER A 94 27.28 -1.69 -18.85
CA SER A 94 28.26 -1.81 -19.90
C SER A 94 27.71 -2.88 -20.82
N THR A 95 27.26 -2.49 -22.01
CA THR A 95 27.11 -3.44 -23.11
C THR A 95 28.40 -4.25 -23.10
N THR A 96 28.29 -5.54 -22.79
CA THR A 96 29.43 -6.43 -22.89
C THR A 96 29.80 -6.46 -24.36
N THR A 97 30.68 -5.57 -24.77
CA THR A 97 31.60 -5.87 -25.86
C THR A 97 32.36 -7.08 -25.36
N THR A 98 31.89 -8.26 -25.75
CA THR A 98 32.62 -9.50 -25.51
C THR A 98 34.05 -9.24 -26.00
N PRO A 99 35.09 -9.42 -25.17
CA PRO A 99 36.45 -9.40 -25.68
C PRO A 99 36.49 -10.43 -26.80
N GLY A 100 36.85 -10.00 -28.02
CA GLY A 100 36.91 -10.89 -29.17
C GLY A 100 37.69 -12.15 -28.79
N VAL A 101 37.07 -13.31 -28.92
CA VAL A 101 37.77 -14.58 -28.75
C VAL A 101 38.81 -14.67 -29.86
N CYS A 102 40.07 -14.39 -29.53
CA CYS A 102 41.18 -14.75 -30.40
C CYS A 102 41.33 -16.28 -30.36
N LEU A 103 40.76 -16.97 -31.34
CA LEU A 103 41.17 -18.33 -31.65
C LEU A 103 42.63 -18.26 -32.13
N ALA A 104 43.56 -18.63 -31.25
CA ALA A 104 44.96 -18.83 -31.60
C ALA A 104 45.07 -20.09 -32.47
N THR A 105 44.74 -19.98 -33.76
CA THR A 105 45.25 -20.93 -34.76
C THR A 105 46.61 -20.44 -35.24
N GLN A 106 47.60 -21.33 -35.19
CA GLN A 106 49.04 -21.10 -35.32
C GLN A 106 49.52 -20.64 -36.72
N GLN A 107 48.92 -19.63 -37.33
CA GLN A 107 49.42 -19.08 -38.59
C GLN A 107 48.92 -17.66 -38.86
N CYS A 108 49.57 -16.63 -38.27
CA CYS A 108 49.33 -15.23 -38.62
C CYS A 108 50.63 -14.51 -38.97
N ILE A 109 51.06 -14.69 -40.23
CA ILE A 109 51.85 -13.69 -40.97
C ILE A 109 50.82 -12.84 -41.74
N ARG A 110 50.84 -11.52 -41.51
CA ARG A 110 50.02 -10.45 -42.11
C ARG A 110 48.62 -10.20 -41.53
N CYS A 111 48.54 -9.14 -40.73
CA CYS A 111 47.33 -8.33 -40.53
C CYS A 111 46.94 -7.63 -41.85
N ALA A 112 45.91 -8.09 -42.56
CA ALA A 112 45.33 -7.32 -43.68
C ALA A 112 43.89 -7.69 -44.09
N TYR A 113 43.14 -8.50 -43.35
CA TYR A 113 41.72 -8.69 -43.67
C TYR A 113 40.88 -8.76 -42.41
N PHE A 114 40.13 -7.68 -42.17
CA PHE A 114 39.11 -7.60 -41.14
C PHE A 114 37.97 -8.54 -41.56
N ILE A 115 37.95 -9.75 -41.01
CA ILE A 115 36.77 -10.62 -41.10
C ILE A 115 35.69 -9.95 -40.23
N PRO A 116 34.53 -9.55 -40.78
CA PRO A 116 33.40 -9.14 -39.95
C PRO A 116 32.91 -10.39 -39.22
N VAL A 117 33.44 -10.63 -38.02
CA VAL A 117 32.87 -11.60 -37.08
C VAL A 117 31.47 -11.09 -36.79
N SER A 118 30.47 -11.83 -37.27
CA SER A 118 29.08 -11.60 -36.91
C SER A 118 29.02 -11.64 -35.39
N THR A 119 28.63 -10.50 -34.80
CA THR A 119 28.30 -10.43 -33.38
C THR A 119 27.26 -11.50 -33.11
N THR A 120 27.66 -12.60 -32.47
CA THR A 120 26.70 -13.48 -31.82
C THR A 120 26.17 -12.69 -30.64
N THR A 121 25.20 -11.82 -30.93
CA THR A 121 24.24 -11.35 -29.95
C THR A 121 23.71 -12.61 -29.27
N ILE A 122 23.80 -12.68 -27.95
CA ILE A 122 23.04 -13.69 -27.22
C ILE A 122 21.58 -13.39 -27.61
N PRO A 123 20.80 -14.38 -28.10
CA PRO A 123 19.40 -14.15 -28.40
C PRO A 123 18.73 -13.57 -27.14
N GLY A 124 18.28 -12.32 -27.21
CA GLY A 124 17.73 -11.61 -26.05
C GLY A 124 18.75 -10.83 -25.21
N SER A 125 19.71 -10.13 -25.80
CA SER A 125 20.53 -9.11 -25.10
C SER A 125 20.37 -7.70 -25.67
N GLY A 126 19.37 -7.47 -26.54
CA GLY A 126 19.03 -6.13 -27.03
C GLY A 126 18.23 -5.31 -26.00
N PRO A 127 18.00 -4.01 -26.25
CA PRO A 127 17.21 -3.12 -25.39
C PRO A 127 15.85 -3.70 -24.98
N GLU A 128 15.26 -4.53 -25.85
CA GLU A 128 14.03 -5.27 -25.58
C GLU A 128 14.08 -6.13 -24.31
N THR A 129 15.23 -6.73 -23.97
CA THR A 129 15.35 -7.58 -22.77
C THR A 129 15.45 -6.81 -21.46
N GLY A 130 15.97 -5.57 -21.50
CA GLY A 130 15.87 -4.66 -20.37
C GLY A 130 14.41 -4.35 -20.01
N ILE A 131 13.55 -4.18 -21.02
CA ILE A 131 12.11 -3.91 -20.83
C ILE A 131 11.41 -5.13 -20.22
N PHE A 132 11.67 -6.35 -20.72
CA PHE A 132 11.06 -7.56 -20.16
C PHE A 132 11.46 -7.82 -18.70
N VAL A 133 12.73 -7.62 -18.35
CA VAL A 133 13.21 -7.76 -16.96
C VAL A 133 12.60 -6.69 -16.07
N LEU A 134 12.54 -5.44 -16.53
CA LEU A 134 11.90 -4.34 -15.80
C LEU A 134 10.41 -4.62 -15.55
N LEU A 135 9.67 -5.06 -16.57
CA LEU A 135 8.25 -5.39 -16.45
C LEU A 135 8.02 -6.57 -15.50
N ALA A 136 8.86 -7.61 -15.57
CA ALA A 136 8.78 -8.74 -14.64
C ALA A 136 9.02 -8.30 -13.19
N LEU A 137 10.04 -7.46 -12.95
CA LEU A 137 10.33 -6.89 -11.63
C LEU A 137 9.19 -5.98 -11.14
N LEU A 138 8.62 -5.17 -12.03
CA LEU A 138 7.48 -4.29 -11.73
C LEU A 138 6.23 -5.10 -11.35
N ILE A 139 5.94 -6.19 -12.06
CA ILE A 139 4.82 -7.09 -11.73
C ILE A 139 5.04 -7.71 -10.34
N VAL A 140 6.24 -8.23 -10.05
CA VAL A 140 6.59 -8.79 -8.74
C VAL A 140 6.47 -7.72 -7.65
N PHE A 141 6.95 -6.51 -7.90
CA PHE A 141 6.84 -5.37 -6.98
C PHE A 141 5.39 -5.01 -6.69
N ILE A 142 4.52 -4.91 -7.70
CA ILE A 142 3.10 -4.60 -7.54
C ILE A 142 2.40 -5.69 -6.75
N ILE A 143 2.64 -6.97 -7.08
CA ILE A 143 2.04 -8.09 -6.34
C ILE A 143 2.46 -8.05 -4.87
N LEU A 144 3.76 -7.84 -4.60
CA LEU A 144 4.27 -7.74 -3.24
C LEU A 144 3.64 -6.56 -2.49
N ALA A 145 3.58 -5.38 -3.12
CA ALA A 145 3.00 -4.18 -2.53
C ALA A 145 1.50 -4.35 -2.21
N VAL A 146 0.75 -5.00 -3.09
CA VAL A 146 -0.67 -5.34 -2.86
C VAL A 146 -0.82 -6.31 -1.70
N VAL A 147 -0.07 -7.42 -1.70
CA VAL A 147 -0.14 -8.43 -0.63
C VAL A 147 0.24 -7.84 0.72
N ILE A 148 1.35 -7.09 0.79
CA ILE A 148 1.80 -6.42 2.02
C ILE A 148 0.80 -5.34 2.44
N GLY A 149 0.25 -4.58 1.50
CA GLY A 149 -0.77 -3.57 1.78
C GLY A 149 -2.00 -4.17 2.45
N ILE A 150 -2.53 -5.27 1.90
CA ILE A 150 -3.63 -6.02 2.50
C ILE A 150 -3.25 -6.50 3.91
N LEU A 151 -2.09 -7.15 4.07
CA LEU A 151 -1.65 -7.63 5.38
C LEU A 151 -1.53 -6.49 6.40
N SER A 152 -1.00 -5.34 6.00
CA SER A 152 -0.88 -4.15 6.83
C SER A 152 -2.24 -3.64 7.29
N THR A 153 -3.21 -3.53 6.38
CA THR A 153 -4.58 -3.10 6.69
C THR A 153 -5.24 -3.99 7.75
N PHE A 154 -5.11 -5.32 7.62
CA PHE A 154 -5.66 -6.27 8.60
C PHE A 154 -4.87 -6.28 9.92
N ALA A 155 -3.55 -6.08 9.87
CA ALA A 155 -2.72 -5.95 11.06
C ALA A 155 -3.19 -4.80 11.96
N MET A 156 -3.57 -3.65 11.36
CA MET A 156 -4.09 -2.50 12.09
C MET A 156 -5.41 -2.81 12.80
N VAL A 157 -6.35 -3.51 12.13
CA VAL A 157 -7.64 -3.89 12.76
C VAL A 157 -7.42 -4.89 13.89
N ARG A 158 -6.58 -5.89 13.68
CA ARG A 158 -6.27 -6.89 14.70
C ARG A 158 -5.61 -6.24 15.92
N PHE A 159 -4.69 -5.30 15.70
CA PHE A 159 -4.12 -4.49 16.77
C PHE A 159 -5.20 -3.70 17.52
N ALA A 160 -6.11 -3.05 16.79
CA ALA A 160 -7.22 -2.30 17.38
C ALA A 160 -8.16 -3.18 18.23
N ARG A 161 -8.37 -4.44 17.86
CA ARG A 161 -9.26 -5.38 18.57
C ARG A 161 -8.61 -6.08 19.76
N THR A 162 -7.31 -6.33 19.69
CA THR A 162 -6.58 -7.07 20.73
C THR A 162 -5.85 -6.16 21.71
N GLY A 163 -5.58 -4.90 21.35
CA GLY A 163 -4.80 -3.94 22.13
C GLY A 163 -3.31 -4.29 22.25
N ARG A 164 -2.85 -5.39 21.65
CA ARG A 164 -1.48 -5.90 21.75
C ARG A 164 -0.77 -5.73 20.42
N MET A 165 0.30 -4.94 20.38
CA MET A 165 1.10 -4.74 19.17
C MET A 165 1.60 -6.06 18.55
N GLY A 166 2.00 -7.03 19.37
CA GLY A 166 2.52 -8.31 18.89
C GLY A 166 1.51 -9.08 18.02
N GLU A 167 0.21 -8.89 18.26
CA GLU A 167 -0.84 -9.51 17.44
C GLU A 167 -0.88 -8.94 16.02
N ALA A 168 -0.51 -7.65 15.86
CA ALA A 168 -0.39 -7.02 14.54
C ALA A 168 0.61 -7.74 13.64
N PHE A 169 1.65 -8.37 14.22
CA PHE A 169 2.74 -9.01 13.48
C PHE A 169 2.61 -10.53 13.37
N ARG A 170 1.51 -11.12 13.84
CA ARG A 170 1.24 -12.55 13.66
C ARG A 170 0.78 -12.84 12.23
N VAL A 171 1.71 -12.72 11.28
CA VAL A 171 1.44 -12.84 9.83
C VAL A 171 0.67 -14.11 9.50
N ARG A 172 1.02 -15.26 10.11
CA ARG A 172 0.31 -16.53 9.89
C ARG A 172 -1.19 -16.41 10.21
N ALA A 173 -1.52 -15.74 11.31
CA ALA A 173 -2.91 -15.59 11.74
C ALA A 173 -3.65 -14.53 10.90
N LEU A 174 -2.96 -13.51 10.38
CA LEU A 174 -3.51 -12.58 9.39
C LEU A 174 -3.83 -13.28 8.07
N VAL A 175 -2.89 -14.07 7.55
CA VAL A 175 -3.08 -14.83 6.30
C VAL A 175 -4.20 -15.87 6.45
N ALA A 176 -4.32 -16.52 7.61
CA ALA A 176 -5.45 -17.40 7.91
C ALA A 176 -6.79 -16.66 7.86
N HIS A 177 -6.90 -15.51 8.56
CA HIS A 177 -8.13 -14.70 8.58
C HIS A 177 -8.53 -14.23 7.17
N ILE A 178 -7.57 -13.72 6.39
CA ILE A 178 -7.80 -13.29 5.01
C ILE A 178 -8.18 -14.49 4.13
N GLY A 179 -7.60 -15.66 4.39
CA GLY A 179 -7.95 -16.91 3.73
C GLY A 179 -9.39 -17.34 4.00
N GLU A 180 -9.90 -17.16 5.22
CA GLU A 180 -11.29 -17.45 5.59
C GLU A 180 -12.29 -16.52 4.90
N ILE A 181 -11.96 -15.23 4.76
CA ILE A 181 -12.78 -14.26 3.99
C ILE A 181 -12.69 -14.56 2.47
N GLY A 182 -11.52 -15.00 2.03
CA GLY A 182 -11.13 -15.20 0.65
C GLY A 182 -10.29 -14.02 0.11
N TRP A 183 -9.06 -14.32 -0.33
CA TRP A 183 -8.11 -13.32 -0.85
C TRP A 183 -8.69 -12.46 -1.98
N LEU A 184 -9.37 -13.09 -2.94
CA LEU A 184 -9.98 -12.39 -4.07
C LEU A 184 -11.11 -11.46 -3.60
N ASN A 185 -11.92 -11.92 -2.64
CA ASN A 185 -13.00 -11.11 -2.06
C ASN A 185 -12.42 -9.87 -1.39
N VAL A 186 -11.43 -10.04 -0.50
CA VAL A 186 -10.74 -8.94 0.18
C VAL A 186 -10.13 -7.96 -0.81
N PHE A 187 -9.44 -8.47 -1.83
CA PHE A 187 -8.86 -7.63 -2.89
C PHE A 187 -9.94 -6.83 -3.62
N ILE A 188 -11.03 -7.46 -4.04
CA ILE A 188 -12.15 -6.79 -4.73
C ILE A 188 -12.78 -5.73 -3.82
N ALA A 189 -12.99 -5.99 -2.54
CA ALA A 189 -13.55 -4.98 -1.64
C ALA A 189 -12.64 -3.76 -1.48
N LEU A 190 -11.33 -3.98 -1.33
CA LEU A 190 -10.38 -2.87 -1.26
C LEU A 190 -10.29 -2.11 -2.59
N VAL A 191 -10.36 -2.79 -3.74
CA VAL A 191 -10.44 -2.15 -5.06
C VAL A 191 -11.73 -1.33 -5.19
N VAL A 192 -12.87 -1.86 -4.77
CA VAL A 192 -14.15 -1.14 -4.79
C VAL A 192 -14.05 0.12 -3.93
N LEU A 193 -13.49 0.03 -2.71
CA LEU A 193 -13.27 1.16 -1.84
C LEU A 193 -12.36 2.22 -2.50
N THR A 194 -11.23 1.81 -3.07
CA THR A 194 -10.29 2.76 -3.71
C THR A 194 -10.88 3.39 -4.96
N VAL A 195 -11.65 2.66 -5.77
CA VAL A 195 -12.36 3.22 -6.93
C VAL A 195 -13.41 4.24 -6.50
N VAL A 196 -14.22 3.94 -5.48
CA VAL A 196 -15.22 4.89 -4.96
C VAL A 196 -14.55 6.17 -4.47
N LEU A 197 -13.48 6.06 -3.68
CA LEU A 197 -12.75 7.22 -3.19
C LEU A 197 -12.05 7.98 -4.32
N ALA A 198 -11.45 7.28 -5.28
CA ALA A 198 -10.80 7.89 -6.44
C ALA A 198 -11.81 8.69 -7.29
N ILE A 199 -13.03 8.20 -7.48
CA ILE A 199 -14.09 8.95 -8.18
C ILE A 199 -14.45 10.21 -7.39
N VAL A 200 -14.65 10.11 -6.08
CA VAL A 200 -15.00 11.27 -5.25
C VAL A 200 -13.86 12.30 -5.27
N GLU A 201 -12.63 11.88 -5.01
CA GLU A 201 -11.45 12.74 -5.03
C GLU A 201 -11.21 13.38 -6.41
N LEU A 202 -11.40 12.62 -7.49
CA LEU A 202 -11.31 13.13 -8.87
C LEU A 202 -12.33 14.24 -9.09
N VAL A 203 -13.59 14.04 -8.71
CA VAL A 203 -14.64 15.06 -8.83
C VAL A 203 -14.30 16.30 -8.02
N LEU A 204 -13.73 16.15 -6.82
CA LEU A 204 -13.30 17.29 -6.02
C LEU A 204 -12.15 18.06 -6.70
N VAL A 205 -11.14 17.37 -7.22
CA VAL A 205 -9.98 18.00 -7.87
C VAL A 205 -10.36 18.69 -9.20
N LEU A 206 -11.40 18.20 -9.90
CA LEU A 206 -11.94 18.86 -11.09
C LEU A 206 -12.51 20.25 -10.81
N VAL A 207 -12.80 20.60 -9.55
CA VAL A 207 -13.17 21.95 -9.15
C VAL A 207 -11.91 22.71 -8.74
N PRO A 208 -11.28 23.50 -9.64
CA PRO A 208 -10.08 24.25 -9.30
C PRO A 208 -10.37 25.22 -8.16
N LEU A 209 -9.35 25.46 -7.33
CA LEU A 209 -9.37 26.36 -6.16
C LEU A 209 -10.25 25.92 -4.98
N ILE A 210 -11.51 25.50 -5.19
CA ILE A 210 -12.45 25.10 -4.12
C ILE A 210 -12.28 23.62 -3.74
N GLY A 211 -11.92 22.77 -4.70
CA GLY A 211 -11.76 21.33 -4.47
C GLY A 211 -10.73 20.99 -3.39
N VAL A 212 -9.59 21.67 -3.40
CA VAL A 212 -8.48 21.44 -2.45
C VAL A 212 -8.87 21.75 -1.00
N PRO A 213 -9.40 22.95 -0.64
CA PRO A 213 -9.83 23.22 0.72
C PRO A 213 -11.00 22.33 1.14
N LEU A 214 -11.93 22.00 0.22
CA LEU A 214 -13.00 21.06 0.50
C LEU A 214 -12.46 19.66 0.84
N LEU A 215 -11.44 19.19 0.11
CA LEU A 215 -10.78 17.92 0.37
C LEU A 215 -10.17 17.93 1.76
N LEU A 216 -9.42 18.98 2.13
CA LEU A 216 -8.84 19.13 3.47
C LEU A 216 -9.89 19.05 4.59
N ILE A 217 -11.04 19.67 4.36
CA ILE A 217 -12.20 19.66 5.26
C ILE A 217 -12.85 18.27 5.34
N LEU A 218 -12.83 17.49 4.25
CA LEU A 218 -13.38 16.12 4.17
C LEU A 218 -12.39 15.02 4.57
N ILE A 219 -11.08 15.30 4.70
CA ILE A 219 -10.06 14.31 5.14
C ILE A 219 -10.53 13.49 6.35
N PRO A 220 -10.99 14.07 7.47
CA PRO A 220 -11.39 13.27 8.62
C PRO A 220 -12.60 12.38 8.31
N ALA A 221 -13.49 12.79 7.41
CA ALA A 221 -14.61 11.98 6.95
C ALA A 221 -14.14 10.77 6.13
N PHE A 222 -13.22 10.99 5.17
CA PHE A 222 -12.65 9.89 4.38
C PHE A 222 -11.90 8.89 5.25
N ILE A 223 -11.13 9.37 6.22
CA ILE A 223 -10.43 8.53 7.20
C ILE A 223 -11.41 7.65 7.97
N ILE A 224 -12.44 8.22 8.60
CA ILE A 224 -13.46 7.45 9.34
C ILE A 224 -14.11 6.40 8.44
N PHE A 225 -14.48 6.81 7.22
CA PHE A 225 -15.14 5.94 6.25
C PHE A 225 -14.26 4.75 5.87
N VAL A 226 -12.99 4.99 5.50
CA VAL A 226 -12.02 3.97 5.12
C VAL A 226 -11.80 2.97 6.25
N TYR A 227 -11.47 3.45 7.45
CA TYR A 227 -11.17 2.57 8.58
C TYR A 227 -12.39 1.79 9.05
N ARG A 228 -13.58 2.37 8.97
CA ARG A 228 -14.82 1.64 9.27
C ARG A 228 -15.10 0.57 8.23
N TYR A 229 -14.92 0.87 6.94
CA TYR A 229 -15.08 -0.09 5.86
C TYR A 229 -14.13 -1.29 6.03
N ILE A 230 -12.85 -1.01 6.31
CA ILE A 230 -11.82 -2.01 6.61
C ILE A 230 -12.23 -2.88 7.81
N ALA A 231 -12.74 -2.28 8.89
CA ALA A 231 -13.22 -3.01 10.05
C ALA A 231 -14.40 -3.93 9.72
N LEU A 232 -15.33 -3.49 8.87
CA LEU A 232 -16.43 -4.33 8.39
C LEU A 232 -15.93 -5.51 7.55
N ILE A 233 -14.92 -5.32 6.70
CA ILE A 233 -14.29 -6.41 5.94
C ILE A 233 -13.72 -7.43 6.91
N TYR A 234 -12.99 -6.97 7.92
CA TYR A 234 -12.43 -7.83 8.95
C TYR A 234 -13.51 -8.62 9.70
N GLU A 235 -14.64 -7.99 10.03
CA GLU A 235 -15.78 -8.60 10.73
C GLU A 235 -16.59 -9.58 9.87
N SER A 236 -16.35 -9.63 8.54
CA SER A 236 -17.10 -10.52 7.64
C SER A 236 -16.74 -12.00 7.78
N ALA A 237 -15.66 -12.32 8.49
CA ALA A 237 -15.30 -13.68 8.90
C ALA A 237 -14.99 -13.74 10.40
N PRO A 238 -15.13 -14.92 11.03
CA PRO A 238 -14.70 -15.14 12.41
C PRO A 238 -13.20 -14.89 12.55
N ALA A 239 -12.76 -14.27 13.65
CA ALA A 239 -11.32 -14.11 13.88
C ALA A 239 -10.68 -15.48 14.20
N PRO A 240 -9.57 -15.88 13.55
CA PRO A 240 -8.87 -17.11 13.87
C PRO A 240 -8.22 -17.00 15.25
N ALA A 241 -8.35 -18.08 16.02
CA ALA A 241 -7.76 -18.23 17.36
C ALA A 241 -6.22 -18.09 17.37
#